data_AF-A0A529LIS8-F1
#
_entry.id   AF-A0A529LIS8-F1
#
_cell.length_a   1.000
_cell.length_b   1.000
_cell.length_c   1.000
_cell.angle_alpha   90.00
_cell.angle_beta   90.00
_cell.angle_gamma   90.00
#
_symmetry.space_group_name_H-M   'P 1'
#
loop_
_entity.id
_entity.type
_entity.pdbx_description
1 polymer ?
#
loop_
_entity_poly.entity_id
_entity_poly.type
_entity_poly.pdbx_seq_one_letter_code
_entity_poly.pdbx_strand_id
1 'polypeptide(L)'
;ICPQQIEEALMSDITTMLGGGTGPAHGTLATTCTPGPWHMARMIQSFDAFPMNIGLSGKGNASRPAALEEMVLAGACSLKLHEDWGTTPAAIDCCLSVADAYDVQVMIHTDTLNESGFVENTVAAIKARPIHAF
;
A
#
# COMPACT_ATOMS: atom_id res chain seq x y z
N ILE A 1 3.97 6.12 14.65
CA ILE A 1 3.20 4.97 14.09
C ILE A 1 3.23 3.85 15.11
N CYS A 2 2.09 3.59 15.73
CA CYS A 2 1.98 2.68 16.87
C CYS A 2 0.50 2.38 17.15
N PRO A 3 0.18 1.34 17.94
CA PRO A 3 -1.20 0.97 18.27
C PRO A 3 -2.03 2.07 18.94
N GLN A 4 -1.39 3.01 19.66
CA GLN A 4 -2.06 4.12 20.33
C GLN A 4 -2.86 5.01 19.36
N GLN A 5 -2.47 5.05 18.08
CA GLN A 5 -3.23 5.78 17.06
C GLN A 5 -4.65 5.22 16.86
N ILE A 6 -4.88 3.94 17.15
CA ILE A 6 -6.22 3.33 17.06
C ILE A 6 -7.14 3.90 18.14
N GLU A 7 -6.63 4.09 19.36
CA GLU A 7 -7.40 4.70 20.44
C GLU A 7 -7.74 6.15 20.13
N GLU A 8 -6.75 6.93 19.65
CA GLU A 8 -6.98 8.32 19.21
C GLU A 8 -8.02 8.40 18.07
N ALA A 9 -7.95 7.47 17.11
CA ALA A 9 -8.91 7.37 16.01
C ALA A 9 -10.33 7.08 16.52
N LEU A 10 -10.50 6.13 17.43
CA LEU A 10 -11.81 5.83 18.02
C LEU A 10 -12.37 7.01 18.82
N MET A 11 -11.52 7.75 19.54
CA MET A 11 -11.92 8.95 20.30
C MET A 11 -12.28 10.14 19.40
N SER A 12 -12.07 10.02 18.09
CA SER A 12 -12.45 10.98 17.06
C SER A 12 -13.47 10.42 16.07
N ASP A 13 -14.22 9.38 16.47
CA ASP A 13 -15.28 8.72 15.70
C ASP A 13 -14.82 8.05 14.38
N ILE A 14 -13.51 7.85 14.19
CA ILE A 14 -12.99 7.02 13.11
C ILE A 14 -13.20 5.56 13.51
N THR A 15 -13.98 4.84 12.70
CA THR A 15 -14.33 3.43 12.94
C THR A 15 -13.73 2.48 11.90
N THR A 16 -13.04 3.02 10.91
CA THR A 16 -12.33 2.25 9.88
C THR A 16 -11.01 2.92 9.54
N MET A 17 -9.92 2.16 9.55
CA MET A 17 -8.59 2.61 9.16
C MET A 17 -8.07 1.76 8.00
N LEU A 18 -7.57 2.43 6.94
CA LEU A 18 -6.93 1.77 5.81
C LEU A 18 -5.51 2.31 5.67
N GLY A 19 -4.54 1.40 5.55
CA GLY A 19 -3.14 1.76 5.40
C GLY A 19 -2.23 0.54 5.52
N GLY A 20 -0.97 0.73 5.88
CA GLY A 20 -0.03 -0.38 6.02
C GLY A 20 1.11 -0.04 6.97
N GLY A 21 1.74 -1.06 7.53
CA GLY A 21 2.86 -0.87 8.43
C GLY A 21 3.20 -2.12 9.25
N THR A 22 4.36 -2.09 9.89
CA THR A 22 4.88 -3.18 10.74
C THR A 22 5.38 -2.68 12.09
N GLY A 23 4.81 -1.55 12.56
CA GLY A 23 5.30 -0.81 13.72
C GLY A 23 6.33 0.27 13.34
N PRO A 24 7.21 0.71 14.26
CA PRO A 24 8.09 1.86 14.05
C PRO A 24 9.34 1.53 13.22
N ALA A 25 9.24 0.62 12.24
CA ALA A 25 10.30 0.36 11.28
C ALA A 25 10.42 1.53 10.29
N HIS A 26 11.63 1.86 9.85
CA HIS A 26 11.88 2.97 8.91
C HIS A 26 10.99 2.91 7.65
N GLY A 27 10.79 1.72 7.08
CA GLY A 27 9.90 1.56 5.93
C GLY A 27 8.45 1.95 6.23
N THR A 28 7.95 1.70 7.44
CA THR A 28 6.61 2.10 7.87
C THR A 28 6.54 3.58 8.23
N LEU A 29 7.59 4.14 8.82
CA LEU A 29 7.67 5.59 9.09
C LEU A 29 7.59 6.42 7.80
N ALA A 30 8.06 5.88 6.67
CA ALA A 30 7.97 6.51 5.37
C ALA A 30 6.69 6.12 4.61
N THR A 31 6.31 4.84 4.62
CA THR A 31 5.35 4.29 3.65
C THR A 31 4.21 3.53 4.32
N THR A 32 3.00 3.67 3.78
CA THR A 32 1.83 2.88 4.19
C THR A 32 1.87 1.48 3.58
N CYS A 33 2.90 0.70 3.92
CA CYS A 33 3.14 -0.64 3.36
C CYS A 33 3.33 -1.68 4.47
N THR A 34 2.62 -2.81 4.34
CA THR A 34 2.88 -4.05 5.10
C THR A 34 3.56 -5.06 4.15
N PRO A 35 4.90 -5.13 4.12
CA PRO A 35 5.60 -5.85 3.06
C PRO A 35 5.67 -7.36 3.30
N GLY A 36 5.14 -8.15 2.38
CA GLY A 36 5.29 -9.61 2.34
C GLY A 36 4.28 -10.39 3.20
N PRO A 37 4.11 -11.69 2.90
CA PRO A 37 3.05 -12.51 3.49
C PRO A 37 3.23 -12.75 4.99
N TRP A 38 4.48 -12.83 5.47
CA TRP A 38 4.73 -13.03 6.91
C TRP A 38 4.27 -11.83 7.74
N HIS A 39 4.61 -10.62 7.30
CA HIS A 39 4.20 -9.39 7.98
C HIS A 39 2.69 -9.18 7.91
N MET A 40 2.05 -9.45 6.76
CA MET A 40 0.60 -9.46 6.62
C MET A 40 -0.05 -10.35 7.68
N ALA A 41 0.36 -11.62 7.77
CA ALA A 41 -0.20 -12.56 8.75
C ALA A 41 -0.01 -12.09 10.20
N ARG A 42 1.15 -11.53 10.55
CA ARG A 42 1.41 -11.01 11.91
C ARG A 42 0.56 -9.78 12.23
N MET A 43 0.39 -8.87 11.28
CA MET A 43 -0.43 -7.67 11.49
C MET A 43 -1.91 -8.04 11.62
N ILE A 44 -2.42 -8.91 10.76
CA ILE A 44 -3.81 -9.40 10.84
C ILE A 44 -4.07 -10.07 12.20
N GLN A 45 -3.14 -10.90 12.68
CA GLN A 45 -3.25 -11.50 14.03
C GLN A 45 -3.27 -10.45 15.13
N SER A 46 -2.49 -9.37 15.01
CA SER A 46 -2.46 -8.30 16.02
C SER A 46 -3.76 -7.50 16.10
N PHE A 47 -4.57 -7.50 15.03
CA PHE A 47 -5.77 -6.68 14.95
C PHE A 47 -6.96 -7.23 15.75
N ASP A 48 -6.92 -8.51 16.13
CA ASP A 48 -7.93 -9.13 17.00
C ASP A 48 -8.04 -8.44 18.38
N ALA A 49 -7.02 -7.66 18.76
CA ALA A 49 -7.01 -6.89 20.00
C ALA A 49 -7.79 -5.56 19.96
N PHE A 50 -8.28 -5.13 18.79
CA PHE A 50 -8.84 -3.78 18.62
C PHE A 50 -10.26 -3.79 18.05
N PRO A 51 -11.19 -2.97 18.59
CA PRO A 51 -12.53 -2.80 18.04
C PRO A 51 -12.53 -1.78 16.88
N MET A 52 -11.73 -2.04 15.84
CA MET A 52 -11.55 -1.16 14.67
C MET A 52 -11.63 -2.00 13.39
N ASN A 53 -12.33 -1.50 12.37
CA ASN A 53 -12.23 -2.11 11.04
C ASN A 53 -10.89 -1.71 10.42
N ILE A 54 -10.05 -2.68 10.03
CA ILE A 54 -8.71 -2.40 9.50
C ILE A 54 -8.51 -3.06 8.14
N GLY A 55 -8.09 -2.28 7.16
CA GLY A 55 -7.65 -2.73 5.84
C GLY A 55 -6.14 -2.52 5.64
N LEU A 56 -5.44 -3.55 5.15
CA LEU A 56 -3.99 -3.49 4.90
C LEU A 56 -3.63 -3.25 3.43
N SER A 57 -2.67 -2.36 3.21
CA SER A 57 -1.95 -2.23 1.95
C SER A 57 -0.64 -3.00 1.94
N GLY A 58 -0.42 -3.78 0.89
CA GLY A 58 0.88 -4.35 0.55
C GLY A 58 1.79 -3.32 -0.12
N LYS A 59 3.07 -3.67 -0.31
CA LYS A 59 3.99 -2.86 -1.11
C LYS A 59 3.71 -3.10 -2.59
N GLY A 60 3.36 -2.06 -3.34
CA GLY A 60 3.09 -2.12 -4.78
C GLY A 60 4.33 -1.97 -5.67
N ASN A 61 5.47 -1.58 -5.11
CA ASN A 61 6.69 -1.32 -5.87
C ASN A 61 7.42 -2.62 -6.27
N ALA A 62 7.02 -3.22 -7.38
CA ALA A 62 7.74 -4.29 -8.05
C ALA A 62 7.50 -4.22 -9.57
N SER A 63 8.49 -4.62 -10.37
CA SER A 63 8.35 -4.73 -11.84
C SER A 63 8.10 -6.17 -12.30
N ARG A 64 7.81 -7.08 -11.36
CA ARG A 64 7.36 -8.46 -11.60
C ARG A 64 6.22 -8.78 -10.65
N PRO A 65 5.19 -9.52 -11.09
CA PRO A 65 3.92 -9.59 -10.37
C PRO A 65 3.96 -10.51 -9.14
N ALA A 66 4.76 -11.58 -9.14
CA ALA A 66 4.72 -12.63 -8.12
C ALA A 66 4.81 -12.11 -6.66
N ALA A 67 5.67 -11.11 -6.41
CA ALA A 67 5.80 -10.53 -5.08
C ALA A 67 4.57 -9.71 -4.64
N LEU A 68 3.83 -9.13 -5.59
CA LEU A 68 2.59 -8.40 -5.32
C LEU A 68 1.45 -9.38 -5.08
N GLU A 69 1.37 -10.43 -5.91
CA GLU A 69 0.37 -11.49 -5.82
C GLU A 69 0.41 -12.20 -4.45
N GLU A 70 1.60 -12.54 -3.93
CA GLU A 70 1.72 -13.18 -2.61
C GLU A 70 1.20 -12.30 -1.47
N MET A 71 1.33 -10.97 -1.58
CA MET A 71 0.83 -10.04 -0.57
C MET A 71 -0.70 -9.93 -0.64
N VAL A 72 -1.27 -9.87 -1.84
CA VAL A 72 -2.73 -9.89 -2.02
C VAL A 72 -3.32 -11.19 -1.48
N LEU A 73 -2.75 -12.34 -1.84
CA LEU A 73 -3.17 -13.64 -1.33
C LEU A 73 -2.99 -13.80 0.19
N ALA A 74 -2.07 -13.05 0.81
CA ALA A 74 -1.87 -13.03 2.25
C ALA A 74 -2.83 -12.10 3.01
N GLY A 75 -3.70 -11.36 2.31
CA GLY A 75 -4.75 -10.53 2.92
C GLY A 75 -4.64 -9.03 2.67
N ALA A 76 -3.79 -8.56 1.75
CA ALA A 76 -3.80 -7.16 1.34
C ALA A 76 -5.13 -6.83 0.65
N CYS A 77 -5.82 -5.77 1.09
CA CYS A 77 -7.00 -5.25 0.39
C CYS A 77 -6.65 -4.16 -0.64
N SER A 78 -5.38 -3.74 -0.67
CA SER A 78 -4.85 -2.75 -1.59
C SER A 78 -3.32 -2.84 -1.71
N LEU A 79 -2.73 -2.12 -2.66
CA LEU A 79 -1.27 -1.97 -2.81
C LEU A 79 -0.88 -0.49 -2.76
N LYS A 80 0.25 -0.17 -2.13
CA LYS A 80 0.81 1.19 -2.10
C LYS A 80 2.08 1.28 -2.94
N LEU A 81 2.05 2.13 -3.96
CA LEU A 81 3.24 2.64 -4.65
C LEU A 81 3.77 3.84 -3.88
N HIS A 82 5.04 3.82 -3.47
CA HIS A 82 5.70 4.94 -2.81
C HIS A 82 7.09 5.22 -3.39
N GLU A 83 7.45 6.49 -3.53
CA GLU A 83 8.70 6.88 -4.20
C GLU A 83 9.96 6.39 -3.47
N ASP A 84 9.93 6.32 -2.14
CA ASP A 84 10.98 5.70 -1.30
C ASP A 84 11.28 4.23 -1.66
N TRP A 85 10.34 3.54 -2.31
CA TRP A 85 10.53 2.20 -2.87
C TRP A 85 10.65 2.19 -4.41
N GLY A 86 10.63 3.35 -5.06
CA GLY A 86 10.70 3.55 -6.51
C GLY A 86 9.34 3.48 -7.19
N THR A 87 8.65 4.61 -7.35
CA THR A 87 7.37 4.71 -8.10
C THR A 87 7.65 4.95 -9.59
N THR A 88 8.33 3.99 -10.22
CA THR A 88 8.68 4.07 -11.64
C THR A 88 7.52 3.64 -12.55
N PRO A 89 7.48 4.05 -13.82
CA PRO A 89 6.47 3.59 -14.79
C PRO A 89 6.31 2.07 -14.86
N ALA A 90 7.41 1.32 -14.75
CA ALA A 90 7.38 -0.15 -14.76
C ALA A 90 6.70 -0.73 -13.50
N ALA A 91 6.95 -0.13 -12.32
CA ALA A 91 6.29 -0.53 -11.08
C ALA A 91 4.80 -0.17 -11.11
N ILE A 92 4.44 1.02 -11.63
CA ILE A 92 3.04 1.45 -11.80
C ILE A 92 2.28 0.44 -12.67
N ASP A 93 2.83 0.10 -13.84
CA ASP A 93 2.16 -0.78 -14.79
C ASP A 93 1.96 -2.20 -14.24
N CYS A 94 2.99 -2.76 -13.59
CA CYS A 94 2.94 -4.07 -12.96
C CYS A 94 1.94 -4.09 -11.79
N CYS A 95 1.98 -3.09 -10.92
CA CYS A 95 1.09 -2.99 -9.76
C CYS A 95 -0.38 -2.90 -10.18
N LEU A 96 -0.70 -2.04 -11.15
CA LEU A 96 -2.06 -1.90 -11.66
C LEU A 96 -2.54 -3.16 -12.41
N SER A 97 -1.65 -3.89 -13.08
CA SER A 97 -2.03 -5.16 -13.72
C SER A 97 -2.38 -6.24 -12.71
N VAL A 98 -1.66 -6.31 -11.59
CA VAL A 98 -2.00 -7.21 -10.47
C VAL A 98 -3.29 -6.76 -9.79
N ALA A 99 -3.47 -5.45 -9.61
CA ALA A 99 -4.69 -4.90 -9.04
C ALA A 99 -5.94 -5.26 -9.85
N ASP A 100 -5.88 -5.12 -11.19
CA ASP A 100 -6.96 -5.53 -12.09
C ASP A 100 -7.25 -7.04 -12.01
N ALA A 101 -6.21 -7.87 -11.88
CA ALA A 101 -6.36 -9.33 -11.82
C ALA A 101 -6.97 -9.85 -10.52
N TYR A 102 -6.81 -9.12 -9.41
CA TYR A 102 -7.27 -9.53 -8.08
C TYR A 102 -8.38 -8.64 -7.51
N ASP A 103 -8.83 -7.63 -8.26
CA ASP A 103 -9.85 -6.66 -7.85
C ASP A 103 -9.51 -5.96 -6.52
N VAL A 104 -8.30 -5.42 -6.43
CA VAL A 104 -7.83 -4.64 -5.27
C VAL A 104 -7.47 -3.22 -5.66
N GLN A 105 -7.57 -2.26 -4.73
CA GLN A 105 -7.23 -0.86 -5.01
C GLN A 105 -5.71 -0.63 -5.05
N VAL A 106 -5.27 0.38 -5.81
CA VAL A 106 -3.89 0.89 -5.78
C VAL A 106 -3.87 2.34 -5.26
N MET A 107 -2.99 2.61 -4.31
CA MET A 107 -2.68 3.94 -3.81
C MET A 107 -1.29 4.36 -4.28
N ILE A 108 -1.09 5.64 -4.61
CA ILE A 108 0.18 6.13 -5.16
C ILE A 108 0.68 7.39 -4.48
N HIS A 109 1.96 7.37 -4.13
CA HIS A 109 2.81 8.53 -3.88
C HIS A 109 3.87 8.55 -5.00
N THR A 110 3.82 9.59 -5.83
CA THR A 110 4.56 9.67 -7.11
C THR A 110 6.03 10.03 -6.94
N ASP A 111 6.80 9.88 -8.02
CA ASP A 111 8.21 10.27 -8.13
C ASP A 111 8.37 11.81 -8.03
N THR A 112 8.69 12.33 -6.85
CA THR A 112 8.84 13.77 -6.62
C THR A 112 10.02 14.33 -7.40
N LEU A 113 11.07 13.52 -7.57
CA LEU A 113 12.32 13.94 -8.19
C LEU A 113 12.23 14.02 -9.72
N ASN A 114 11.18 13.45 -10.30
CA ASN A 114 11.07 13.21 -11.74
C ASN A 114 12.26 12.39 -12.26
N GLU A 115 12.77 11.45 -11.45
CA GLU A 115 13.91 10.60 -11.82
C GLU A 115 13.59 9.74 -13.04
N SER A 116 12.37 9.20 -13.07
CA SER A 116 11.89 8.30 -14.11
C SER A 116 10.95 8.94 -15.13
N GLY A 117 10.70 10.24 -14.99
CA GLY A 117 9.85 11.06 -15.86
C GLY A 117 9.03 12.09 -15.09
N PHE A 118 8.39 13.01 -15.81
CA PHE A 118 7.47 13.97 -15.23
C PHE A 118 6.07 13.35 -14.99
N VAL A 119 5.14 14.16 -14.46
CA VAL A 119 3.77 13.73 -14.16
C VAL A 119 3.05 13.11 -15.37
N GLU A 120 3.28 13.61 -16.58
CA GLU A 120 2.72 13.06 -17.81
C GLU A 120 3.18 11.63 -18.09
N ASN A 121 4.40 11.27 -17.70
CA ASN A 121 4.92 9.90 -17.82
C ASN A 121 4.25 8.97 -16.81
N THR A 122 4.03 9.44 -15.58
CA THR A 122 3.27 8.72 -14.55
C THR A 122 1.82 8.49 -15.00
N VAL A 123 1.15 9.53 -15.50
CA VAL A 123 -0.23 9.44 -16.03
C VAL A 123 -0.31 8.48 -17.22
N ALA A 124 0.67 8.51 -18.12
CA ALA A 124 0.75 7.56 -19.22
C ALA A 124 0.91 6.11 -18.74
N ALA A 125 1.69 5.87 -17.67
CA ALA A 125 1.87 4.54 -17.08
C ALA A 125 0.59 3.99 -16.41
N ILE A 126 -0.27 4.87 -15.89
CA ILE A 126 -1.57 4.49 -15.30
C ILE A 126 -2.50 3.88 -16.36
N LYS A 127 -2.39 4.31 -17.63
CA LYS A 127 -3.22 3.80 -18.75
C LYS A 127 -4.72 3.90 -18.48
N ALA A 128 -5.15 4.99 -17.84
CA ALA A 128 -6.54 5.26 -17.44
C ALA A 128 -7.19 4.18 -16.54
N ARG A 129 -6.40 3.35 -15.86
CA ARG A 129 -6.89 2.42 -14.83
C ARG A 129 -7.20 3.15 -13.51
N PRO A 130 -8.11 2.64 -12.69
CA PRO A 130 -8.40 3.20 -11.37
C PRO A 130 -7.15 3.25 -10.49
N ILE A 131 -6.93 4.40 -9.84
CA ILE A 131 -5.85 4.60 -8.89
C ILE A 131 -6.22 5.73 -7.91
N HIS A 132 -5.83 5.58 -6.65
CA HIS A 132 -6.02 6.59 -5.61
C HIS A 132 -4.72 7.38 -5.41
N ALA A 133 -4.68 8.64 -5.85
CA ALA A 133 -3.59 9.56 -5.54
C ALA A 133 -3.72 10.05 -4.09
N PHE A 134 -2.66 9.83 -3.30
CA PHE A 134 -2.54 10.27 -1.90
C PHE A 134 -2.17 11.76 -1.78
#